data_AF-A0A1F7RNK3-F1
#
_entry.id   AF-A0A1F7RNK3-F1
#
_cell.length_a   1.000
_cell.length_b   1.000
_cell.length_c   1.000
_cell.angle_alpha   90.00
_cell.angle_beta   90.00
_cell.angle_gamma   90.00
#
_symmetry.space_group_name_H-M   'P 1'
#
loop_
_entity.id
_entity.type
_entity.pdbx_description
1 polymer ?
#
loop_
_entity_poly.entity_id
_entity_poly.type
_entity_poly.pdbx_seq_one_letter_code
_entity_poly.pdbx_strand_id
1 'polypeptide(L)'
;MKNLKKAVLYENLKDDKVKCNLCAHRCIIAPSRKGICGVRENIEGELYSLVYGKTTALNVDPIEKKPLYHFYPGSKALSLATIGCNFKCSFCQNHDISQASKKDWDGKDEKEILPSQIVALAKKYECRSISYTYTEPTIYFEYAYDITQLACKEGLANNFVTNGFMTQEALNTISPYLHAANVDLKCFKEKTYKNVMGGRLQPVLDTLTLMKKLNIWVEVTTLIIPTINDSD
;
A
#
# COMPACT_ATOMS: atom_id res chain seq x y z
N MET A 1 3.66 22.66 13.43
CA MET A 1 3.20 21.96 12.21
C MET A 1 3.95 20.64 12.17
N LYS A 2 3.25 19.51 12.38
CA LYS A 2 3.87 18.16 12.38
C LYS A 2 4.56 17.90 11.04
N ASN A 3 5.63 17.10 11.02
CA ASN A 3 6.38 16.70 9.82
C ASN A 3 5.48 16.02 8.77
N LEU A 4 4.79 16.81 7.94
CA LEU A 4 4.01 16.31 6.81
C LEU A 4 4.95 16.05 5.64
N LYS A 5 4.84 14.87 5.04
CA LYS A 5 5.62 14.52 3.85
C LYS A 5 4.85 14.95 2.61
N LYS A 6 5.44 15.84 1.80
CA LYS A 6 4.88 16.20 0.50
C LYS A 6 4.71 14.95 -0.36
N ALA A 7 3.54 14.83 -0.98
CA ALA A 7 3.20 13.73 -1.86
C ALA A 7 4.11 13.70 -3.09
N VAL A 8 4.41 12.50 -3.56
CA VAL A 8 4.90 12.28 -4.93
C VAL A 8 3.74 11.80 -5.81
N LEU A 9 3.87 12.02 -7.12
CA LEU A 9 2.92 11.56 -8.13
C LEU A 9 1.52 12.19 -7.98
N TYR A 10 1.45 13.50 -8.22
CA TYR A 10 0.19 14.21 -8.39
C TYR A 10 0.35 15.35 -9.41
N GLU A 11 -0.78 15.81 -9.97
CA GLU A 11 -0.85 16.98 -10.85
C GLU A 11 -1.56 18.12 -10.13
N ASN A 12 -1.03 19.34 -10.23
CA ASN A 12 -1.78 20.55 -9.87
C ASN A 12 -2.82 20.83 -10.96
N LEU A 13 -4.02 21.20 -10.54
CA LEU A 13 -5.13 21.60 -11.39
C LEU A 13 -5.55 23.04 -11.05
N LYS A 14 -6.56 23.56 -11.75
CA LYS A 14 -7.16 24.87 -11.45
C LYS A 14 -7.83 24.88 -10.07
N ASP A 15 -7.99 26.07 -9.50
CA ASP A 15 -8.64 26.32 -8.21
C ASP A 15 -7.99 25.57 -7.04
N ASP A 16 -6.66 25.47 -7.05
CA ASP A 16 -5.85 24.75 -6.06
C ASP A 16 -6.26 23.27 -5.87
N LYS A 17 -6.95 22.68 -6.84
CA LYS A 17 -7.24 21.24 -6.83
C LYS A 17 -5.98 20.47 -7.21
N VAL A 18 -5.89 19.24 -6.72
CA VAL A 18 -4.82 18.31 -7.10
C VAL A 18 -5.41 16.99 -7.56
N LYS A 19 -4.78 16.35 -8.55
CA LYS A 19 -5.12 14.99 -8.98
C LYS A 19 -4.06 14.03 -8.50
N CYS A 20 -4.43 13.18 -7.54
CA CYS A 20 -3.53 12.15 -7.01
C CYS A 20 -3.36 11.01 -8.02
N ASN A 21 -2.12 10.68 -8.36
CA ASN A 21 -1.77 9.66 -9.36
C ASN A 21 -1.17 8.39 -8.77
N LEU A 22 -1.35 8.11 -7.46
CA LEU A 22 -0.82 6.90 -6.81
C LEU A 22 -1.60 5.62 -7.11
N CYS A 23 -2.93 5.70 -7.08
CA CYS A 23 -3.80 4.55 -7.28
C CYS A 23 -4.83 4.85 -8.38
N ALA A 24 -5.45 3.79 -8.91
CA ALA A 24 -6.36 3.90 -10.04
C ALA A 24 -7.65 4.70 -9.74
N HIS A 25 -7.90 5.11 -8.50
CA HIS A 25 -8.96 6.09 -8.20
C HIS A 25 -8.75 7.45 -8.86
N ARG A 26 -7.50 7.87 -9.08
CA ARG A 26 -7.15 9.18 -9.68
C ARG A 26 -7.92 10.34 -9.02
N CYS A 27 -8.00 10.35 -7.69
CA CYS A 27 -8.82 11.31 -6.94
C CYS A 27 -8.45 12.75 -7.31
N ILE A 28 -9.45 13.55 -7.66
CA ILE A 28 -9.35 15.02 -7.69
C ILE A 28 -9.73 15.54 -6.31
N ILE A 29 -8.80 16.21 -5.64
CA ILE A 29 -8.89 16.60 -4.23
C ILE A 29 -8.88 18.12 -4.18
N ALA A 30 -9.97 18.72 -3.70
CA ALA A 30 -10.07 20.16 -3.48
C ALA A 30 -9.24 20.60 -2.26
N PRO A 31 -8.90 21.89 -2.14
CA PRO A 31 -8.19 22.43 -0.97
C PRO A 31 -8.85 22.03 0.35
N SER A 32 -8.04 21.69 1.35
CA SER A 32 -8.47 21.26 2.68
C SER A 32 -9.36 20.00 2.68
N ARG A 33 -9.31 19.20 1.61
CA ARG A 33 -9.99 17.91 1.50
C ARG A 33 -9.00 16.77 1.44
N LYS A 34 -9.50 15.57 1.76
CA LYS A 34 -8.76 14.32 1.70
C LYS A 34 -9.23 13.46 0.54
N GLY A 35 -8.31 12.66 -0.02
CA GLY A 35 -8.63 11.61 -0.97
C GLY A 35 -9.40 10.45 -0.33
N ILE A 36 -9.92 9.53 -1.14
CA ILE A 36 -10.79 8.43 -0.67
C ILE A 36 -10.14 7.51 0.36
N CYS A 37 -8.81 7.42 0.38
CA CYS A 37 -8.05 6.62 1.35
C CYS A 37 -7.93 7.28 2.73
N GLY A 38 -8.37 8.53 2.90
CA GLY A 38 -8.36 9.26 4.17
C GLY A 38 -7.00 9.77 4.63
N VAL A 39 -5.91 9.49 3.91
CA VAL A 39 -4.52 9.81 4.35
C VAL A 39 -3.76 10.74 3.40
N ARG A 40 -4.41 11.19 2.32
CA ARG A 40 -3.84 12.12 1.33
C ARG A 40 -4.64 13.41 1.40
N GLU A 41 -4.01 14.49 1.82
CA GLU A 41 -4.67 15.77 2.05
C GLU A 41 -4.08 16.85 1.16
N ASN A 42 -4.97 17.62 0.53
CA ASN A 42 -4.58 18.81 -0.21
C ASN A 42 -4.52 20.00 0.76
N ILE A 43 -3.34 20.57 0.92
CA ILE A 43 -3.07 21.75 1.74
C ILE A 43 -2.60 22.84 0.79
N GLU A 44 -3.45 23.85 0.59
CA GLU A 44 -3.12 25.05 -0.20
C GLU A 44 -2.60 24.74 -1.62
N GLY A 45 -3.20 23.76 -2.30
CA GLY A 45 -2.84 23.37 -3.67
C GLY A 45 -1.72 22.33 -3.75
N GLU A 46 -1.17 21.88 -2.63
CA GLU A 46 -0.16 20.83 -2.58
C GLU A 46 -0.68 19.58 -1.88
N LEU A 47 -0.37 18.41 -2.43
CA LEU A 47 -0.78 17.15 -1.82
C LEU A 47 0.25 16.68 -0.78
N TYR A 48 -0.22 16.20 0.37
CA TYR A 48 0.60 15.68 1.47
C TYR A 48 0.14 14.30 1.92
N SER A 49 1.09 13.50 2.40
CA SER A 49 0.86 12.25 3.12
C SER A 49 0.73 12.52 4.61
N LEU A 50 -0.40 12.12 5.20
CA LEU A 50 -0.65 12.28 6.64
C LEU A 50 -0.02 11.18 7.50
N VAL A 51 0.45 10.10 6.87
CA VAL A 51 0.87 8.85 7.52
C VAL A 51 2.35 8.52 7.33
N TYR A 52 3.14 9.44 6.78
CA TYR A 52 4.57 9.22 6.64
C TYR A 52 5.24 9.05 8.01
N GLY A 53 5.97 7.94 8.20
CA GLY A 53 6.61 7.60 9.47
C GLY A 53 5.65 7.16 10.57
N LYS A 54 4.32 7.11 10.33
CA LYS A 54 3.32 6.71 11.32
C LYS A 54 2.98 5.24 11.17
N THR A 55 3.68 4.39 11.93
CA THR A 55 3.55 2.94 11.84
C THR A 55 2.51 2.44 12.83
N THR A 56 1.44 1.82 12.30
CA THR A 56 0.29 1.31 13.06
C THR A 56 0.48 -0.14 13.47
N ALA A 57 1.17 -0.91 12.63
CA ALA A 57 1.48 -2.31 12.88
C ALA A 57 2.92 -2.59 12.47
N LEU A 58 3.64 -3.35 13.31
CA LEU A 58 5.01 -3.77 13.06
C LEU A 58 5.24 -5.14 13.69
N ASN A 59 5.47 -6.16 12.86
CA ASN A 59 5.64 -7.54 13.32
C ASN A 59 6.75 -8.25 12.53
N VAL A 60 7.41 -9.22 13.16
CA VAL A 60 8.27 -10.17 12.44
C VAL A 60 7.46 -11.44 12.23
N ASP A 61 7.22 -11.78 10.97
CA ASP A 61 6.42 -12.93 10.57
C ASP A 61 7.23 -13.79 9.56
N PRO A 62 6.97 -15.10 9.43
CA PRO A 62 7.41 -15.88 8.28
C PRO A 62 6.88 -15.29 6.97
N ILE A 63 7.65 -15.38 5.88
CA ILE A 63 7.26 -14.83 4.58
C ILE A 63 5.97 -15.47 4.02
N GLU A 64 5.69 -16.72 4.38
CA GLU A 64 4.49 -17.46 3.98
C GLU A 64 3.20 -16.85 4.58
N LYS A 65 3.30 -16.09 5.69
CA LYS A 65 2.16 -15.33 6.23
C LYS A 65 1.81 -14.12 5.36
N LYS A 66 2.67 -13.74 4.41
CA LYS A 66 2.46 -12.66 3.41
C LYS A 66 2.01 -13.23 2.06
N PRO A 67 1.27 -14.35 2.12
CA PRO A 67 1.15 -15.41 1.10
C PRO A 67 2.23 -15.45 0.00
N LEU A 68 3.51 -15.37 0.38
CA LEU A 68 4.64 -15.52 -0.53
C LEU A 68 5.30 -16.87 -0.23
N TYR A 69 4.88 -17.91 -0.95
CA TYR A 69 5.30 -19.30 -0.69
C TYR A 69 6.54 -19.70 -1.47
N HIS A 70 6.86 -18.98 -2.54
CA HIS A 70 7.99 -19.29 -3.43
C HIS A 70 9.07 -18.21 -3.41
N PHE A 71 8.78 -17.06 -2.78
CA PHE A 71 9.74 -15.99 -2.55
C PHE A 71 10.42 -16.13 -1.19
N TYR A 72 11.67 -16.57 -1.17
CA TYR A 72 12.47 -16.85 0.03
C TYR A 72 11.80 -17.76 1.08
N PRO A 73 11.39 -18.99 0.72
CA PRO A 73 10.72 -19.91 1.65
C PRO A 73 11.49 -20.11 2.97
N GLY A 74 10.78 -20.14 4.08
CA GLY A 74 11.30 -20.31 5.44
C GLY A 74 11.95 -19.06 6.04
N SER A 75 12.02 -17.94 5.31
CA SER A 75 12.64 -16.71 5.80
C SER A 75 11.71 -15.84 6.65
N LYS A 76 12.31 -14.98 7.48
CA LYS A 76 11.59 -13.94 8.24
C LYS A 76 11.42 -12.66 7.41
N ALA A 77 10.28 -12.01 7.56
CA ALA A 77 10.02 -10.68 7.02
C ALA A 77 9.56 -9.70 8.11
N LEU A 78 10.13 -8.49 8.11
CA LEU A 78 9.61 -7.41 8.94
C LEU A 78 8.39 -6.81 8.23
N SER A 79 7.21 -7.05 8.79
CA SER A 79 5.92 -6.59 8.28
C SER A 79 5.54 -5.24 8.88
N LEU A 80 5.18 -4.26 8.06
CA LEU A 80 4.68 -2.97 8.51
C LEU A 80 3.41 -2.52 7.78
N ALA A 81 2.65 -1.63 8.44
CA ALA A 81 1.54 -0.90 7.84
C ALA A 81 1.35 0.47 8.48
N THR A 82 0.68 1.36 7.76
CA THR A 82 0.02 2.54 8.30
C THR A 82 -1.49 2.37 8.23
N ILE A 83 -2.25 3.24 8.90
CA ILE A 83 -3.70 3.31 8.72
C ILE A 83 -4.11 3.72 7.30
N GLY A 84 -5.36 3.41 6.97
CA GLY A 84 -6.01 3.79 5.72
C GLY A 84 -5.92 2.75 4.61
N CYS A 85 -6.83 2.81 3.65
CA CYS A 85 -6.84 1.92 2.49
C CYS A 85 -7.67 2.55 1.38
N ASN A 86 -7.26 2.33 0.14
CA ASN A 86 -7.97 2.81 -1.04
C ASN A 86 -9.17 1.92 -1.43
N PHE A 87 -9.34 0.74 -0.79
CA PHE A 87 -10.53 -0.11 -0.88
C PHE A 87 -11.40 -0.02 0.40
N LYS A 88 -12.62 -0.55 0.30
CA LYS A 88 -13.63 -0.64 1.37
C LYS A 88 -14.31 -2.02 1.40
N CYS A 89 -13.52 -3.09 1.23
CA CYS A 89 -14.02 -4.46 1.21
C CYS A 89 -14.90 -4.75 2.45
N SER A 90 -16.14 -5.20 2.23
CA SER A 90 -17.06 -5.56 3.33
C SER A 90 -16.56 -6.71 4.21
N PHE A 91 -15.63 -7.51 3.70
CA PHE A 91 -15.01 -8.67 4.34
C PHE A 91 -13.58 -8.40 4.85
N CYS A 92 -13.18 -7.13 4.98
CA CYS A 92 -11.82 -6.78 5.39
C CYS A 92 -11.52 -7.24 6.82
N GLN A 93 -10.55 -8.14 6.99
CA GLN A 93 -10.09 -8.60 8.32
C GLN A 93 -9.38 -7.48 9.10
N ASN A 94 -8.71 -6.56 8.40
CA ASN A 94 -8.00 -5.42 9.00
C ASN A 94 -8.84 -4.13 8.94
N HIS A 95 -10.17 -4.23 9.03
CA HIS A 95 -11.06 -3.07 8.87
C HIS A 95 -10.78 -1.95 9.89
N ASP A 96 -10.39 -2.32 11.12
CA ASP A 96 -10.08 -1.38 12.20
C ASP A 96 -8.98 -0.39 11.83
N ILE A 97 -7.91 -0.85 11.16
CA ILE A 97 -6.80 0.02 10.72
C ILE A 97 -6.97 0.53 9.29
N SER A 98 -7.55 -0.27 8.38
CA SER A 98 -7.71 0.11 6.97
C SER A 98 -8.79 1.18 6.77
N GLN A 99 -9.81 1.22 7.64
CA GLN A 99 -10.91 2.18 7.56
C GLN A 99 -10.83 3.29 8.63
N ALA A 100 -9.94 3.20 9.61
CA ALA A 100 -9.76 4.21 10.68
C ALA A 100 -9.57 5.64 10.14
N SER A 101 -8.76 5.80 9.08
CA SER A 101 -8.50 7.10 8.42
C SER A 101 -9.75 7.86 7.97
N LYS A 102 -10.88 7.17 7.80
CA LYS A 102 -12.15 7.73 7.30
C LYS A 102 -13.08 8.18 8.43
N LYS A 103 -12.66 8.00 9.69
CA LYS A 103 -13.33 8.44 10.93
C LYS A 103 -12.55 9.63 11.53
N ASP A 104 -12.75 9.91 12.82
CA ASP A 104 -12.04 10.95 13.58
C ASP A 104 -10.61 10.52 13.99
N TRP A 105 -9.77 10.17 13.01
CA TRP A 105 -8.37 9.85 13.28
C TRP A 105 -7.52 11.10 13.44
N ASP A 106 -6.85 11.25 14.59
CA ASP A 106 -5.95 12.37 14.91
C ASP A 106 -4.45 11.98 14.88
N GLY A 107 -4.16 10.70 14.65
CA GLY A 107 -2.81 10.14 14.55
C GLY A 107 -1.99 10.17 15.82
N LYS A 108 -2.62 10.25 17.01
CA LYS A 108 -1.91 10.23 18.30
C LYS A 108 -1.47 8.82 18.73
N ASP A 109 -2.19 7.79 18.32
CA ASP A 109 -1.90 6.41 18.74
C ASP A 109 -0.82 5.72 17.88
N GLU A 110 -0.30 6.39 16.85
CA GLU A 110 0.67 5.84 15.92
C GLU A 110 2.11 5.95 16.46
N LYS A 111 2.93 4.92 16.20
CA LYS A 111 4.35 4.99 16.51
C LYS A 111 5.08 5.72 15.40
N GLU A 112 5.80 6.78 15.75
CA GLU A 112 6.72 7.45 14.83
C GLU A 112 7.98 6.60 14.68
N ILE A 113 8.17 6.03 13.48
CA ILE A 113 9.34 5.23 13.13
C ILE A 113 9.86 5.74 11.79
N LEU A 114 11.14 6.10 11.75
CA LEU A 114 11.80 6.58 10.55
C LEU A 114 12.15 5.42 9.61
N PRO A 115 12.25 5.67 8.29
CA PRO A 115 12.66 4.64 7.33
C PRO A 115 13.94 3.88 7.72
N SER A 116 14.97 4.60 8.21
CA SER A 116 16.22 4.01 8.67
C SER A 116 16.06 3.10 9.89
N GLN A 117 15.12 3.42 10.78
CA GLN A 117 14.81 2.59 11.95
C GLN A 117 14.09 1.30 11.54
N ILE A 118 13.20 1.34 10.55
CA ILE A 118 12.58 0.13 9.98
C ILE A 118 13.66 -0.81 9.43
N VAL A 119 14.60 -0.29 8.64
CA VAL A 119 15.71 -1.08 8.09
C VAL A 119 16.61 -1.63 9.20
N ALA A 120 16.96 -0.82 10.20
CA ALA A 120 17.75 -1.27 11.34
C ALA A 120 17.05 -2.39 12.14
N LEU A 121 15.72 -2.29 12.33
CA LEU A 121 14.93 -3.33 12.97
C LEU A 121 14.91 -4.62 12.15
N ALA A 122 14.75 -4.52 10.82
CA ALA A 122 14.76 -5.69 9.94
C ALA A 122 16.09 -6.45 10.04
N LYS A 123 17.22 -5.73 10.04
CA LYS A 123 18.54 -6.33 10.27
C LYS A 123 18.68 -6.93 11.66
N LYS A 124 18.27 -6.19 12.70
CA LYS A 124 18.33 -6.64 14.10
C LYS A 124 17.58 -7.95 14.32
N TYR A 125 16.44 -8.13 13.65
CA TYR A 125 15.64 -9.35 13.72
C TYR A 125 16.01 -10.40 12.67
N GLU A 126 17.11 -10.19 11.93
CA GLU A 126 17.61 -11.10 10.88
C GLU A 126 16.53 -11.44 9.85
N CYS A 127 15.74 -10.44 9.46
CA CYS A 127 14.76 -10.59 8.40
C CYS A 127 15.48 -10.64 7.05
N ARG A 128 15.02 -11.50 6.14
CA ARG A 128 15.49 -11.53 4.76
C ARG A 128 14.85 -10.42 3.92
N SER A 129 13.65 -9.99 4.31
CA SER A 129 12.90 -8.97 3.59
C SER A 129 12.05 -8.07 4.50
N ILE A 130 11.53 -7.00 3.93
CA ILE A 130 10.54 -6.10 4.53
C ILE A 130 9.25 -6.21 3.72
N SER A 131 8.13 -6.42 4.43
CA SER A 131 6.79 -6.60 3.88
C SER A 131 5.89 -5.41 4.20
N TYR A 132 5.40 -4.74 3.16
CA TYR A 132 4.47 -3.62 3.28
C TYR A 132 3.06 -4.17 3.08
N THR A 133 2.27 -4.25 4.16
CA THR A 133 1.13 -5.19 4.26
C THR A 133 -0.01 -4.63 5.14
N TYR A 134 -0.92 -5.51 5.58
CA TYR A 134 -2.12 -5.31 6.41
C TYR A 134 -3.19 -4.35 5.89
N THR A 135 -2.79 -3.19 5.37
CA THR A 135 -3.66 -2.19 4.75
C THR A 135 -3.43 -2.11 3.25
N GLU A 136 -2.82 -1.04 2.72
CA GLU A 136 -2.47 -0.94 1.31
C GLU A 136 -1.19 -0.08 1.12
N PRO A 137 -0.06 -0.66 0.70
CA PRO A 137 1.20 0.07 0.52
C PRO A 137 1.13 1.27 -0.44
N THR A 138 0.23 1.22 -1.42
CA THR A 138 0.05 2.33 -2.37
C THR A 138 -0.31 3.65 -1.69
N ILE A 139 -1.01 3.65 -0.56
CA ILE A 139 -1.50 4.90 0.07
C ILE A 139 -0.46 5.58 0.95
N TYR A 140 0.55 4.85 1.42
CA TYR A 140 1.69 5.36 2.19
C TYR A 140 2.99 5.32 1.36
N PHE A 141 2.85 5.55 0.05
CA PHE A 141 3.89 5.35 -0.96
C PHE A 141 5.23 5.97 -0.62
N GLU A 142 5.29 7.23 -0.17
CA GLU A 142 6.56 7.90 0.12
C GLU A 142 7.32 7.23 1.28
N TYR A 143 6.57 6.72 2.27
CA TYR A 143 7.17 6.01 3.39
C TYR A 143 7.70 4.65 2.95
N ALA A 144 6.91 3.91 2.16
CA ALA A 144 7.36 2.66 1.57
C ALA A 144 8.59 2.87 0.67
N TYR A 145 8.55 3.84 -0.24
CA TYR A 145 9.61 4.16 -1.18
C TYR A 145 10.93 4.46 -0.45
N ASP A 146 10.93 5.37 0.53
CA ASP A 146 12.14 5.72 1.28
C ASP A 146 12.71 4.51 2.05
N ILE A 147 11.85 3.63 2.61
CA ILE A 147 12.31 2.39 3.24
C ILE A 147 12.92 1.45 2.19
N THR A 148 12.26 1.24 1.04
CA THR A 148 12.73 0.29 0.02
C THR A 148 14.13 0.64 -0.48
N GLN A 149 14.40 1.92 -0.71
CA GLN A 149 15.71 2.40 -1.15
C GLN A 149 16.80 2.11 -0.13
N LEU A 150 16.53 2.35 1.16
CA LEU A 150 17.46 2.06 2.24
C LEU A 150 17.66 0.55 2.43
N ALA A 151 16.58 -0.23 2.36
CA ALA A 151 16.62 -1.68 2.48
C ALA A 151 17.50 -2.34 1.41
N CYS A 152 17.40 -1.88 0.15
CA CYS A 152 18.23 -2.39 -0.94
C CYS A 152 19.73 -2.14 -0.69
N LYS A 153 20.10 -0.96 -0.14
CA LYS A 153 21.50 -0.64 0.20
C LYS A 153 22.08 -1.58 1.26
N GLU A 154 21.20 -2.12 2.11
CA GLU A 154 21.55 -3.04 3.20
C GLU A 154 21.36 -4.52 2.83
N GLY A 155 21.09 -4.84 1.56
CA GLY A 155 20.93 -6.22 1.07
C GLY A 155 19.61 -6.90 1.49
N LEU A 156 18.62 -6.13 1.94
CA LEU A 156 17.29 -6.61 2.27
C LEU A 156 16.37 -6.53 1.05
N ALA A 157 15.56 -7.56 0.83
CA ALA A 157 14.54 -7.53 -0.20
C ALA A 157 13.27 -6.79 0.28
N ASN A 158 12.49 -6.28 -0.67
CA ASN A 158 11.22 -5.60 -0.40
C ASN A 158 10.07 -6.33 -1.08
N ASN A 159 8.96 -6.50 -0.36
CA ASN A 159 7.76 -7.10 -0.93
C ASN A 159 6.47 -6.38 -0.54
N PHE A 160 5.53 -6.27 -1.47
CA PHE A 160 4.21 -5.68 -1.22
C PHE A 160 3.16 -6.78 -1.06
N VAL A 161 2.31 -6.67 -0.03
CA VAL A 161 1.04 -7.39 0.05
C VAL A 161 -0.05 -6.37 -0.20
N THR A 162 -0.68 -6.45 -1.36
CA THR A 162 -1.44 -5.33 -1.94
C THR A 162 -2.71 -5.80 -2.63
N ASN A 163 -3.71 -4.92 -2.70
CA ASN A 163 -4.87 -5.12 -3.57
C ASN A 163 -4.58 -4.86 -5.06
N GLY A 164 -3.36 -4.44 -5.40
CA GLY A 164 -2.91 -4.24 -6.78
C GLY A 164 -3.56 -3.05 -7.49
N PHE A 165 -4.24 -2.14 -6.78
CA PHE A 165 -4.95 -1.02 -7.40
C PHE A 165 -4.05 0.20 -7.68
N MET A 166 -2.81 -0.06 -8.08
CA MET A 166 -1.77 0.95 -8.35
C MET A 166 -1.94 1.58 -9.74
N THR A 167 -1.33 2.74 -9.94
CA THR A 167 -1.12 3.29 -11.28
C THR A 167 0.20 2.79 -11.87
N GLN A 168 0.35 2.92 -13.19
CA GLN A 168 1.61 2.64 -13.88
C GLN A 168 2.76 3.53 -13.36
N GLU A 169 2.48 4.80 -13.07
CA GLU A 169 3.44 5.76 -12.55
C GLU A 169 3.97 5.34 -11.18
N ALA A 170 3.09 4.92 -10.27
CA ALA A 170 3.49 4.42 -8.95
C ALA A 170 4.34 3.15 -9.09
N LEU A 171 3.90 2.20 -9.92
CA LEU A 171 4.60 0.93 -10.07
C LEU A 171 5.97 1.09 -10.75
N ASN A 172 6.06 1.89 -11.81
CA ASN A 172 7.34 2.19 -12.46
C ASN A 172 8.31 2.85 -11.49
N THR A 173 7.83 3.79 -10.66
CA THR A 173 8.66 4.51 -9.69
C THR A 173 9.26 3.57 -8.64
N ILE A 174 8.47 2.65 -8.06
CA ILE A 174 8.96 1.73 -7.02
C ILE A 174 9.70 0.50 -7.58
N SER A 175 9.47 0.14 -8.85
CA SER A 175 9.98 -1.10 -9.45
C SER A 175 11.48 -1.36 -9.29
N PRO A 176 12.40 -0.37 -9.31
CA PRO A 176 13.82 -0.65 -9.12
C PRO A 176 14.16 -1.20 -7.73
N TYR A 177 13.26 -1.07 -6.75
CA TYR A 177 13.48 -1.44 -5.35
C TYR A 177 12.49 -2.50 -4.84
N LEU A 178 11.46 -2.83 -5.62
CA LEU A 178 10.42 -3.81 -5.27
C LEU A 178 10.75 -5.17 -5.87
N HIS A 179 11.01 -6.17 -5.03
CA HIS A 179 11.48 -7.48 -5.49
C HIS A 179 10.35 -8.49 -5.67
N ALA A 180 9.31 -8.39 -4.85
CA ALA A 180 8.14 -9.25 -4.92
C ALA A 180 6.84 -8.53 -4.59
N ALA A 181 5.72 -9.08 -5.03
CA ALA A 181 4.41 -8.70 -4.59
C ALA A 181 3.50 -9.92 -4.47
N ASN A 182 2.77 -10.03 -3.36
CA ASN A 182 1.55 -10.79 -3.31
C ASN A 182 0.38 -9.86 -3.63
N VAL A 183 -0.34 -10.15 -4.70
CA VAL A 183 -1.47 -9.34 -5.15
C VAL A 183 -2.78 -10.07 -4.88
N ASP A 184 -3.65 -9.44 -4.11
CA ASP A 184 -5.00 -9.94 -3.86
C ASP A 184 -5.90 -9.73 -5.10
N LEU A 185 -5.97 -10.73 -5.97
CA LEU A 185 -6.99 -10.80 -7.03
C LEU A 185 -8.27 -11.38 -6.45
N LYS A 186 -9.12 -10.50 -5.92
CA LYS A 186 -10.21 -10.90 -5.01
C LYS A 186 -11.38 -11.60 -5.71
N CYS A 187 -11.56 -11.45 -7.02
CA CYS A 187 -12.54 -12.17 -7.86
C CYS A 187 -12.32 -11.81 -9.33
N PHE A 188 -13.00 -12.48 -10.26
CA PHE A 188 -13.01 -12.12 -11.68
C PHE A 188 -14.32 -11.40 -12.10
N LYS A 189 -14.94 -10.67 -11.16
CA LYS A 189 -16.23 -10.00 -11.35
C LYS A 189 -16.13 -8.48 -11.09
N GLU A 190 -16.21 -7.69 -12.17
CA GLU A 190 -16.17 -6.22 -12.11
C GLU A 190 -17.27 -5.61 -11.21
N LYS A 191 -18.48 -6.20 -11.21
CA LYS A 191 -19.58 -5.76 -10.34
C LYS A 191 -19.22 -5.91 -8.86
N THR A 192 -18.55 -6.99 -8.49
CA THR A 192 -18.13 -7.25 -7.10
C THR A 192 -17.06 -6.24 -6.67
N TYR A 193 -16.08 -5.95 -7.52
CA TYR A 193 -15.10 -4.89 -7.25
C TYR A 193 -15.77 -3.54 -6.96
N LYS A 194 -16.72 -3.11 -7.80
CA LYS A 194 -17.42 -1.84 -7.64
C LYS A 194 -18.27 -1.79 -6.38
N ASN A 195 -19.13 -2.80 -6.19
CA ASN A 195 -20.19 -2.76 -5.18
C ASN A 195 -19.70 -3.18 -3.79
N VAL A 196 -18.79 -4.15 -3.72
CA VAL A 196 -18.34 -4.77 -2.45
C VAL A 196 -17.03 -4.16 -1.96
N MET A 197 -16.15 -3.74 -2.87
CA MET A 197 -14.78 -3.30 -2.53
C MET A 197 -14.57 -1.81 -2.79
N GLY A 198 -15.44 -1.17 -3.59
CA GLY A 198 -15.26 0.21 -4.03
C GLY A 198 -14.08 0.40 -4.98
N GLY A 199 -13.68 -0.64 -5.72
CA GLY A 199 -12.59 -0.61 -6.69
C GLY A 199 -13.06 -0.96 -8.11
N ARG A 200 -12.11 -1.29 -8.98
CA ARG A 200 -12.36 -1.82 -10.34
C ARG A 200 -11.41 -2.99 -10.60
N LEU A 201 -11.83 -3.98 -11.37
CA LEU A 201 -11.03 -5.17 -11.65
C LEU A 201 -9.89 -4.86 -12.62
N GLN A 202 -10.18 -4.17 -13.73
CA GLN A 202 -9.20 -3.97 -14.80
C GLN A 202 -7.87 -3.36 -14.32
N PRO A 203 -7.84 -2.32 -13.45
CA PRO A 203 -6.57 -1.78 -12.96
C PRO A 203 -5.72 -2.76 -12.15
N VAL A 204 -6.35 -3.75 -11.49
CA VAL A 204 -5.62 -4.82 -10.78
C VAL A 204 -4.96 -5.76 -11.79
N LEU A 205 -5.68 -6.15 -12.85
CA LEU A 205 -5.15 -6.98 -13.94
C LEU A 205 -4.01 -6.28 -14.70
N ASP A 206 -4.15 -4.98 -14.94
CA ASP A 206 -3.13 -4.15 -15.57
C ASP A 206 -1.87 -4.09 -14.69
N THR A 207 -2.04 -3.91 -13.38
CA THR A 207 -0.95 -3.91 -12.40
C THR A 207 -0.21 -5.24 -12.37
N LEU A 208 -0.93 -6.37 -12.33
CA LEU A 208 -0.34 -7.72 -12.40
C LEU A 208 0.50 -7.91 -13.66
N THR A 209 -0.05 -7.51 -14.81
CA THR A 209 0.65 -7.59 -16.10
C THR A 209 1.91 -6.73 -16.11
N LEU A 210 1.83 -5.50 -15.57
CA LEU A 210 2.95 -4.57 -15.53
C LEU A 210 4.03 -5.04 -14.54
N MET A 211 3.67 -5.59 -13.38
CA MET A 211 4.63 -6.17 -12.44
C MET A 211 5.49 -7.25 -13.09
N LYS A 212 4.86 -8.15 -13.86
CA LYS A 212 5.58 -9.18 -14.61
C LYS A 212 6.51 -8.59 -15.67
N LYS A 213 6.08 -7.55 -16.40
CA LYS A 213 6.92 -6.83 -17.38
C LYS A 213 8.11 -6.14 -16.72
N LEU A 214 7.97 -5.71 -15.47
CA LEU A 214 9.01 -5.04 -14.68
C LEU A 214 9.89 -6.02 -13.90
N ASN A 215 9.78 -7.34 -14.14
CA ASN A 215 10.52 -8.39 -13.46
C ASN A 215 10.34 -8.43 -11.93
N ILE A 216 9.19 -7.98 -11.44
CA ILE A 216 8.79 -8.16 -10.04
C ILE A 216 8.29 -9.60 -9.87
N TRP A 217 8.73 -10.31 -8.83
CA TRP A 217 8.17 -11.62 -8.50
C TRP A 217 6.71 -11.48 -8.06
N VAL A 218 5.78 -12.18 -8.71
CA VAL A 218 4.35 -12.04 -8.40
C VAL A 218 3.79 -13.38 -7.95
N GLU A 219 3.15 -13.38 -6.78
CA GLU A 219 2.21 -14.40 -6.35
C GLU A 219 0.82 -13.78 -6.22
N VAL A 220 -0.23 -14.56 -6.47
CA VAL A 220 -1.61 -14.08 -6.46
C VAL A 220 -2.38 -14.82 -5.37
N THR A 221 -3.09 -14.06 -4.54
CA THR A 221 -3.98 -14.61 -3.52
C THR A 221 -5.43 -14.30 -3.88
N THR A 222 -6.30 -15.30 -3.74
CA THR A 222 -7.75 -15.12 -3.83
C THR A 222 -8.39 -15.74 -2.60
N LEU A 223 -8.79 -14.88 -1.65
CA LEU A 223 -9.58 -15.32 -0.51
C LEU A 223 -10.96 -15.75 -1.02
N ILE A 224 -11.33 -17.02 -0.81
CA ILE A 224 -12.65 -17.52 -1.14
C ILE A 224 -13.64 -17.07 -0.06
N ILE A 225 -14.70 -16.40 -0.50
CA ILE A 225 -15.77 -15.84 0.33
C ILE A 225 -17.08 -16.42 -0.20
N PRO A 226 -17.78 -17.24 0.61
CA PRO A 226 -19.04 -17.85 0.22
C PRO A 226 -20.02 -16.82 -0.32
N THR A 227 -20.75 -17.17 -1.38
CA THR A 227 -21.72 -16.33 -2.10
C THR A 227 -21.17 -15.12 -2.87
N ILE A 228 -19.87 -14.80 -2.72
CA ILE A 228 -19.24 -13.64 -3.38
C ILE A 228 -18.38 -14.08 -4.57
N ASN A 229 -17.50 -15.06 -4.37
CA ASN A 229 -16.53 -15.52 -5.38
C ASN A 229 -16.24 -17.03 -5.33
N ASP A 230 -17.04 -17.81 -4.61
CA ASP A 230 -16.94 -19.26 -4.48
C ASP A 230 -17.36 -20.05 -5.74
N SER A 231 -17.83 -19.33 -6.77
CA SER A 231 -18.25 -19.86 -8.07
C SER A 231 -17.38 -19.37 -9.24
N ASP A 232 -16.34 -18.59 -8.94
CA ASP A 232 -15.43 -18.00 -9.95
C ASP A 232 -14.35 -19.00 -10.41
#